data_AF-A0A2T7X2B8-F1
#
_entry.id   AF-A0A2T7X2B8-F1
#
_cell.length_a   1.000
_cell.length_b   1.000
_cell.length_c   1.000
_cell.angle_alpha   90.00
_cell.angle_beta   90.00
_cell.angle_gamma   90.00
#
_symmetry.space_group_name_H-M   'P 1'
#
loop_
_entity.id
_entity.type
_entity.pdbx_description
1 polymer ?
#
loop_
_entity_poly.entity_id
_entity_poly.type
_entity_poly.pdbx_seq_one_letter_code
_entity_poly.pdbx_strand_id
1 'polypeptide(L)'
;MADETTAVETQESATDTDEALGEGGLKALKAERERAAAAEKLASEREAKLKEYEDRDKSEEQKTLDRIAAAEKRAQDLELTANRATVAATTSVPMDVLAGPKSGSQEDIQAFADALIAWRGEPVQEQGEREYSIPAAGRRPELALNGDGIESALKSALGI
;
A
#
# COMPACT_ATOMS: atom_id res chain seq x y z
N MET A 1 -86.47 27.55 46.99
CA MET A 1 -86.58 28.16 48.33
C MET A 1 -85.40 27.66 49.14
N ALA A 2 -84.58 28.60 49.65
CA ALA A 2 -83.50 28.46 50.65
C ALA A 2 -82.29 27.58 50.25
N ASP A 3 -81.09 28.15 50.10
CA ASP A 3 -80.09 28.52 51.15
C ASP A 3 -79.42 27.28 51.75
N GLU A 4 -78.10 27.18 51.99
CA GLU A 4 -76.97 28.09 51.93
C GLU A 4 -75.69 27.24 52.18
N THR A 5 -74.51 27.76 51.82
CA THR A 5 -73.18 27.61 52.48
C THR A 5 -72.70 26.20 52.93
N THR A 6 -71.52 25.72 52.52
CA THR A 6 -70.22 26.30 52.92
C THR A 6 -69.09 25.66 52.12
N ALA A 7 -68.26 26.51 51.54
CA ALA A 7 -66.96 26.17 50.97
C ALA A 7 -65.99 25.70 52.08
N VAL A 8 -65.26 24.62 51.82
CA VAL A 8 -63.96 24.41 52.46
C VAL A 8 -62.93 24.28 51.35
N GLU A 9 -62.45 25.46 50.98
CA GLU A 9 -61.17 25.72 50.36
C GLU A 9 -60.09 25.26 51.35
N THR A 10 -59.59 24.02 51.19
CA THR A 10 -58.38 23.59 51.89
C THR A 10 -57.20 24.20 51.16
N GLN A 11 -56.81 25.36 51.67
CA GLN A 11 -55.63 26.12 51.31
C GLN A 11 -54.41 25.22 51.11
N GLU A 12 -53.91 25.29 49.89
CA GLU A 12 -52.53 25.24 49.48
C GLU A 12 -51.64 25.92 50.54
N SER A 13 -50.94 25.13 51.36
CA SER A 13 -49.81 25.60 52.17
C SER A 13 -48.52 25.23 51.45
N ALA A 14 -48.32 25.83 50.29
CA ALA A 14 -46.98 26.09 49.77
C ALA A 14 -46.40 27.27 50.56
N THR A 15 -46.15 27.07 51.86
CA THR A 15 -45.40 28.02 52.66
C THR A 15 -43.94 27.91 52.26
N ASP A 16 -43.42 29.03 51.76
CA ASP A 16 -42.02 29.33 51.47
C ASP A 16 -41.03 28.50 52.29
N THR A 17 -40.34 27.61 51.60
CA THR A 17 -39.14 26.94 52.13
C THR A 17 -37.96 27.90 52.10
N ASP A 18 -38.03 29.00 52.85
CA ASP A 18 -36.90 29.88 53.16
C ASP A 18 -36.63 29.94 54.68
N GLU A 19 -37.04 28.88 55.38
CA GLU A 19 -36.70 28.68 56.78
C GLU A 19 -35.28 28.09 56.84
N ALA A 20 -34.32 28.92 57.29
CA ALA A 20 -32.91 28.56 57.36
C ALA A 20 -32.73 27.17 57.98
N LEU A 21 -32.13 26.24 57.22
CA LEU A 21 -31.80 24.89 57.68
C LEU A 21 -31.15 24.98 59.07
N GLY A 22 -31.83 24.48 60.10
CA GLY A 22 -31.27 24.43 61.46
C GLY A 22 -29.93 23.65 61.49
N GLU A 23 -29.19 23.69 62.60
CA GLU A 23 -27.84 23.09 62.69
C GLU A 23 -27.76 21.63 62.20
N GLY A 24 -28.79 20.83 62.46
CA GLY A 24 -28.89 19.45 61.96
C GLY A 24 -28.98 19.34 60.44
N GLY A 25 -29.76 20.22 59.79
CA GLY A 25 -29.92 20.26 58.34
C GLY A 25 -28.64 20.72 57.63
N LEU A 26 -27.96 21.73 58.18
CA LEU A 26 -26.65 22.17 57.68
C LEU A 26 -25.58 21.08 57.79
N LYS A 27 -25.58 20.30 58.88
CA LYS A 27 -24.66 19.18 59.07
C LYS A 27 -24.95 18.03 58.09
N ALA A 28 -26.22 17.70 57.87
CA ALA A 28 -26.64 16.70 56.89
C ALA A 28 -26.26 17.09 55.45
N LEU A 29 -26.46 18.37 55.09
CA LEU A 29 -26.09 18.89 53.78
C LEU A 29 -24.57 18.85 53.54
N LYS A 30 -23.76 19.17 54.56
CA LYS A 30 -22.30 19.03 54.48
C LYS A 30 -21.88 17.57 54.29
N ALA A 31 -22.44 16.65 55.07
CA ALA A 31 -22.14 15.22 54.95
C ALA A 31 -22.58 14.63 53.59
N GLU A 32 -23.66 15.14 53.00
CA GLU A 32 -24.08 14.75 51.66
C GLU A 32 -23.12 15.28 50.58
N ARG A 33 -22.74 16.56 50.67
CA ARG A 33 -21.76 17.16 49.75
C ARG A 33 -20.40 16.48 49.83
N GLU A 34 -19.94 16.12 51.03
CA GLU A 34 -18.69 15.36 51.21
C GLU A 34 -18.78 13.97 50.60
N ARG A 35 -19.91 13.27 50.75
CA ARG A 35 -20.14 11.96 50.10
C ARG A 35 -20.21 12.08 48.59
N ALA A 36 -20.91 13.08 48.07
CA ALA A 36 -20.98 13.36 46.63
C ALA A 36 -19.59 13.68 46.05
N ALA A 37 -18.81 14.54 46.72
CA ALA A 37 -17.45 14.87 46.30
C ALA A 37 -16.51 13.64 46.35
N ALA A 38 -16.65 12.78 47.36
CA ALA A 38 -15.87 11.55 47.46
C ALA A 38 -16.24 10.55 46.35
N ALA A 39 -17.53 10.42 46.03
CA ALA A 39 -18.01 9.56 44.95
C ALA A 39 -17.56 10.05 43.58
N GLU A 40 -17.64 11.36 43.33
CA GLU A 40 -17.17 11.98 42.09
C GLU A 40 -15.67 11.82 41.91
N LYS A 41 -14.89 11.99 42.99
CA LYS A 41 -13.45 11.74 42.96
C LYS A 41 -13.13 10.28 42.61
N LEU A 42 -13.79 9.32 43.25
CA LEU A 42 -13.62 7.90 42.95
C LEU A 42 -14.03 7.55 41.51
N ALA A 43 -15.10 8.16 41.00
CA ALA A 43 -15.53 7.97 39.62
C ALA A 43 -14.47 8.51 38.64
N SER A 44 -13.98 9.73 38.87
CA SER A 44 -12.93 10.34 38.02
C SER A 44 -11.62 9.54 38.03
N GLU A 45 -11.21 9.00 39.19
CA GLU A 45 -10.03 8.15 39.31
C GLU A 45 -10.20 6.82 38.56
N ARG A 46 -11.40 6.25 38.55
CA ARG A 46 -11.70 5.04 37.79
C ARG A 46 -11.75 5.29 36.29
N GLU A 47 -12.35 6.39 35.86
CA GLU A 47 -12.35 6.79 34.45
C GLU A 47 -10.92 7.04 33.94
N ALA A 48 -10.08 7.69 34.74
CA ALA A 48 -8.68 7.91 34.41
C ALA A 48 -7.93 6.58 34.24
N LYS A 49 -8.12 5.62 35.15
CA LYS A 49 -7.51 4.29 35.06
C LYS A 49 -8.03 3.48 33.86
N LEU A 50 -9.32 3.57 33.55
CA LEU A 50 -9.90 2.91 32.37
C LEU A 50 -9.26 3.45 31.10
N LYS A 51 -9.13 4.78 30.96
CA LYS A 51 -8.45 5.39 29.82
C LYS A 51 -6.99 4.95 29.72
N GLU A 52 -6.26 4.89 30.83
CA GLU A 52 -4.87 4.41 30.85
C GLU A 52 -4.76 2.97 30.34
N TYR A 53 -5.66 2.08 30.76
CA TYR A 53 -5.68 0.70 30.26
C TYR A 53 -6.05 0.63 28.79
N GLU A 54 -7.07 1.36 28.34
CA GLU A 54 -7.45 1.39 26.93
C GLU A 54 -6.32 1.91 26.05
N ASP A 55 -5.61 2.96 26.47
CA ASP A 55 -4.52 3.54 25.69
C ASP A 55 -3.29 2.61 25.66
N ARG A 56 -2.99 1.94 26.79
CA ARG A 56 -1.95 0.91 26.84
C ARG A 56 -2.31 -0.26 25.93
N ASP A 57 -3.54 -0.76 26.01
CA ASP A 57 -3.98 -1.94 25.28
C ASP A 57 -4.05 -1.64 23.77
N LYS A 58 -4.55 -0.46 23.36
CA LYS A 58 -4.44 0.03 21.97
C LYS A 58 -3.00 0.09 21.48
N SER A 59 -2.07 0.55 22.33
CA SER A 59 -0.64 0.58 21.99
C SER A 59 -0.06 -0.83 21.82
N GLU A 60 -0.41 -1.78 22.68
CA GLU A 60 0.04 -3.17 22.56
C GLU A 60 -0.62 -3.88 21.36
N GLU A 61 -1.89 -3.61 21.07
CA GLU A 61 -2.58 -4.08 19.87
C GLU A 61 -1.88 -3.59 18.61
N GLN A 62 -1.54 -2.30 18.52
CA GLN A 62 -0.81 -1.79 17.36
C GLN A 62 0.55 -2.48 17.19
N LYS A 63 1.31 -2.67 18.28
CA LYS A 63 2.60 -3.38 18.24
C LYS A 63 2.44 -4.84 17.82
N THR A 64 1.38 -5.51 18.26
CA THR A 64 1.13 -6.90 17.87
C THR A 64 0.71 -7.01 16.41
N LEU A 65 -0.14 -6.10 15.92
CA LEU A 65 -0.49 -6.00 14.50
C LEU A 65 0.74 -5.75 13.63
N ASP A 66 1.62 -4.83 14.01
CA ASP A 66 2.86 -4.56 13.27
C ASP A 66 3.78 -5.80 13.23
N ARG A 67 3.87 -6.54 14.35
CA ARG A 67 4.63 -7.80 14.42
C ARG A 67 4.01 -8.89 13.56
N ILE A 68 2.68 -9.01 13.56
CA ILE A 68 1.95 -9.99 12.73
C ILE A 68 2.16 -9.66 11.26
N ALA A 69 1.97 -8.40 10.83
CA ALA A 69 2.21 -7.97 9.46
C ALA A 69 3.65 -8.23 9.01
N ALA A 70 4.63 -7.97 9.89
CA ALA A 70 6.03 -8.27 9.61
C ALA A 70 6.33 -9.78 9.55
N ALA A 71 5.62 -10.60 10.33
CA ALA A 71 5.75 -12.06 10.30
C ALA A 71 5.10 -12.64 9.02
N GLU A 72 3.91 -12.17 8.67
CA GLU A 72 3.19 -12.56 7.45
C GLU A 72 3.99 -12.21 6.20
N LYS A 73 4.57 -11.01 6.12
CA LYS A 73 5.43 -10.63 5.00
C LYS A 73 6.63 -11.58 4.85
N ARG A 74 7.30 -11.91 5.97
CA ARG A 74 8.41 -12.87 5.95
C ARG A 74 7.97 -14.27 5.53
N ALA A 75 6.79 -14.72 5.99
CA ALA A 75 6.24 -16.00 5.57
C ALA A 75 5.97 -16.03 4.06
N GLN A 76 5.33 -14.99 3.53
CA GLN A 76 5.08 -14.85 2.09
C GLN A 76 6.38 -14.82 1.27
N ASP A 77 7.40 -14.08 1.72
CA ASP A 77 8.70 -14.02 1.04
C ASP A 77 9.40 -15.40 1.01
N LEU A 78 9.32 -16.15 2.12
CA LEU A 78 9.87 -17.50 2.22
C LEU A 78 9.10 -18.51 1.37
N GLU A 79 7.77 -18.44 1.37
CA GLU A 79 6.91 -19.28 0.52
C GLU A 79 7.20 -19.05 -0.97
N LEU A 80 7.30 -17.78 -1.40
CA LEU A 80 7.67 -17.44 -2.77
C LEU A 80 9.06 -17.96 -3.13
N THR A 81 10.03 -17.85 -2.23
CA THR A 81 11.38 -18.35 -2.44
C THR A 81 11.41 -19.88 -2.53
N ALA A 82 10.67 -20.57 -1.67
CA ALA A 82 10.55 -22.03 -1.67
C ALA A 82 9.87 -22.54 -2.95
N ASN A 83 8.80 -21.87 -3.39
CA ASN A 83 8.12 -22.20 -4.65
C ASN A 83 9.05 -22.02 -5.84
N ARG A 84 9.76 -20.90 -5.92
CA ARG A 84 10.77 -20.66 -6.97
C ARG A 84 11.87 -21.73 -6.93
N ALA A 85 12.37 -22.09 -5.75
CA ALA A 85 13.42 -23.11 -5.60
C ALA A 85 12.95 -24.49 -6.08
N THR A 86 11.70 -24.84 -5.79
CA THR A 86 11.06 -26.08 -6.26
C THR A 86 10.94 -26.09 -7.79
N VAL A 87 10.49 -24.97 -8.38
CA VAL A 87 10.39 -24.82 -9.84
C VAL A 87 11.76 -24.87 -10.49
N ALA A 88 12.76 -24.18 -9.94
CA ALA A 88 14.14 -24.18 -10.43
C ALA A 88 14.74 -25.60 -10.45
N ALA A 89 14.57 -26.35 -9.36
CA ALA A 89 15.06 -27.72 -9.24
C ALA A 89 14.41 -28.67 -10.28
N THR A 90 13.17 -28.41 -10.68
CA THR A 90 12.44 -29.24 -11.64
C THR A 90 12.70 -28.85 -13.09
N THR A 91 12.84 -27.54 -13.36
CA THR A 91 12.88 -26.99 -14.72
C THR A 91 14.29 -26.65 -15.21
N SER A 92 15.31 -26.80 -14.35
CA SER A 92 16.70 -26.37 -14.62
C SER A 92 16.84 -24.88 -14.97
N VAL A 93 15.83 -24.07 -14.63
CA VAL A 93 15.87 -22.61 -14.78
C VAL A 93 16.50 -22.02 -13.50
N PRO A 94 17.52 -21.15 -13.58
CA PRO A 94 18.10 -20.50 -12.41
C PRO A 94 17.10 -19.68 -11.62
N MET A 95 17.27 -19.63 -10.30
CA MET A 95 16.43 -18.86 -9.38
C MET A 95 16.37 -17.38 -9.74
N ASP A 96 17.50 -16.79 -10.13
CA ASP A 96 17.59 -15.38 -10.49
C ASP A 96 16.76 -15.04 -11.74
N VAL A 97 16.66 -15.98 -12.68
CA VAL A 97 15.83 -15.84 -13.88
C VAL A 97 14.33 -15.93 -13.54
N LEU A 98 13.95 -16.82 -12.61
CA LEU A 98 12.56 -16.94 -12.14
C LEU A 98 12.13 -15.78 -11.23
N ALA A 99 13.08 -15.15 -10.54
CA ALA A 99 12.82 -14.03 -9.64
C ALA A 99 12.47 -12.74 -10.38
N GLY A 100 12.98 -12.57 -11.62
CA GLY A 100 12.84 -11.35 -12.38
C GLY A 100 13.93 -10.32 -12.05
N PRO A 101 13.87 -9.11 -12.65
CA PRO A 101 14.79 -8.04 -12.31
C PRO A 101 14.58 -7.58 -10.86
N LYS A 102 15.69 -7.25 -10.17
CA LYS A 102 15.69 -6.86 -8.75
C LYS A 102 14.93 -5.55 -8.49
N SER A 103 14.92 -4.65 -9.47
CA SER A 103 14.18 -3.41 -9.46
C SER A 103 13.77 -2.98 -10.87
N GLY A 104 13.03 -1.89 -10.99
CA GLY A 104 12.70 -1.27 -12.28
C GLY A 104 13.80 -0.38 -12.86
N SER A 105 14.99 -0.35 -12.27
CA SER A 105 16.11 0.43 -12.80
C SER A 105 16.64 -0.16 -14.11
N GLN A 106 17.14 0.70 -15.00
CA GLN A 106 17.70 0.28 -16.29
C GLN A 106 18.83 -0.74 -16.10
N GLU A 107 19.67 -0.57 -15.08
CA GLU A 107 20.79 -1.45 -14.78
C GLU A 107 20.33 -2.85 -14.33
N ASP A 108 19.31 -2.93 -13.47
CA ASP A 108 18.78 -4.20 -12.98
C ASP A 108 18.02 -4.96 -14.07
N ILE A 109 17.33 -4.22 -14.95
CA ILE A 109 16.68 -4.78 -16.14
C ILE A 109 17.71 -5.31 -17.13
N GLN A 110 18.80 -4.56 -17.38
CA GLN A 110 19.87 -4.99 -18.27
C GLN A 110 20.57 -6.24 -17.72
N ALA A 111 20.93 -6.26 -16.43
CA ALA A 111 21.55 -7.42 -15.79
C ALA A 111 20.66 -8.67 -15.85
N PHE A 112 19.33 -8.49 -15.71
CA PHE A 112 18.37 -9.58 -15.86
C PHE A 112 18.28 -10.08 -17.32
N ALA A 113 18.29 -9.17 -18.30
CA ALA A 113 18.31 -9.53 -19.72
C ALA A 113 19.58 -10.31 -20.09
N ASP A 114 20.74 -9.89 -19.57
CA ASP A 114 22.01 -10.59 -19.77
C ASP A 114 21.98 -11.99 -19.16
N ALA A 115 21.41 -12.14 -17.94
CA ALA A 115 21.22 -13.44 -17.30
C ALA A 115 20.29 -14.38 -18.11
N LEU A 116 19.24 -13.83 -18.72
CA LEU A 116 18.34 -14.57 -19.61
C LEU A 116 19.03 -15.04 -20.91
N ILE A 117 19.85 -14.19 -21.51
CA ILE A 117 20.62 -14.53 -22.72
C ILE A 117 21.64 -15.63 -22.38
N ALA A 118 22.38 -15.46 -21.29
CA ALA A 118 23.34 -16.45 -20.80
C ALA A 118 22.69 -17.81 -20.53
N TRP A 119 21.50 -17.83 -19.93
CA TRP A 119 20.77 -19.08 -19.68
C TRP A 119 20.22 -19.74 -20.95
N ARG A 120 19.73 -18.95 -21.93
CA ARG A 120 19.20 -19.47 -23.20
C ARG A 120 20.27 -20.15 -24.07
N GLY A 121 21.55 -19.84 -23.83
CA GLY A 121 22.67 -20.57 -24.44
C GLY A 121 23.00 -20.17 -25.88
N GLU A 122 22.63 -18.98 -26.34
CA GLU A 122 23.07 -18.45 -27.64
C GLU A 122 23.59 -17.02 -27.53
N PRO A 123 24.63 -16.67 -28.30
CA PRO A 123 25.58 -15.63 -27.94
C PRO A 123 24.93 -14.25 -28.04
N VAL A 124 25.43 -13.36 -27.18
CA VAL A 124 25.38 -11.92 -27.36
C VAL A 124 25.73 -11.64 -28.82
N GLN A 125 24.73 -11.35 -29.65
CA GLN A 125 25.00 -10.64 -30.88
C GLN A 125 25.42 -9.26 -30.41
N GLU A 126 26.74 -9.07 -30.37
CA GLU A 126 27.37 -7.78 -30.25
C GLU A 126 26.58 -6.82 -31.14
N GLN A 127 25.87 -5.90 -30.50
CA GLN A 127 25.24 -4.78 -31.17
C GLN A 127 26.35 -3.77 -31.51
N GLY A 128 27.33 -4.23 -32.27
CA GLY A 128 28.34 -3.45 -32.95
C GLY A 128 28.29 -3.88 -34.41
N GLU A 129 27.90 -2.95 -35.29
CA GLU A 129 27.94 -3.14 -36.74
C GLU A 129 27.13 -4.32 -37.31
N ARG A 130 25.80 -4.28 -37.16
CA ARG A 130 25.00 -4.62 -38.37
C ARG A 130 25.08 -3.43 -39.31
N GLU A 131 26.23 -3.28 -39.97
CA GLU A 131 26.35 -2.43 -41.15
C GLU A 131 25.33 -2.98 -42.16
N TYR A 132 24.20 -2.29 -42.30
CA TYR A 132 23.26 -2.54 -43.38
C TYR A 132 23.95 -2.15 -44.69
N SER A 133 24.74 -3.05 -45.25
CA SER A 133 25.17 -2.94 -46.65
C SER A 133 23.95 -3.16 -47.52
N ILE A 134 23.33 -2.06 -47.97
CA ILE A 134 22.34 -2.09 -49.05
C ILE A 134 23.12 -2.36 -50.35
N PRO A 135 22.95 -3.52 -51.03
CA PRO A 135 23.66 -3.80 -52.27
C PRO A 135 22.97 -3.07 -53.44
N ALA A 136 22.89 -1.75 -53.37
CA ALA A 136 22.46 -0.85 -54.47
C ALA A 136 22.51 0.63 -54.03
N ALA A 137 23.58 1.08 -53.38
CA ALA A 137 23.86 2.51 -53.31
C ALA A 137 24.34 3.00 -54.70
N GLY A 138 23.38 3.30 -55.58
CA GLY A 138 23.52 4.37 -56.56
C GLY A 138 24.44 4.19 -57.77
N ARG A 139 24.98 3.01 -58.11
CA ARG A 139 25.58 2.79 -59.45
C ARG A 139 24.58 2.12 -60.39
N ARG A 140 23.96 2.92 -61.26
CA ARG A 140 23.42 2.41 -62.51
C ARG A 140 24.60 1.82 -63.30
N PRO A 141 24.49 0.62 -63.92
CA PRO A 141 25.44 0.26 -64.96
C PRO A 141 25.33 1.34 -66.04
N GLU A 142 26.47 1.94 -66.40
CA GLU A 142 26.55 2.78 -67.60
C GLU A 142 26.30 1.88 -68.81
N LEU A 143 25.02 1.61 -69.11
CA LEU A 143 24.64 1.36 -70.48
C LEU A 143 24.91 2.68 -71.21
N ALA A 144 26.05 2.76 -71.88
CA ALA A 144 26.30 3.76 -72.91
C ALA A 144 25.23 3.54 -73.99
N LEU A 145 24.08 4.20 -73.83
CA LEU A 145 22.92 4.03 -74.68
C LEU A 145 23.14 4.65 -76.08
N ASN A 146 24.28 5.31 -76.32
CA ASN A 146 24.66 5.85 -77.61
C ASN A 146 26.20 5.83 -77.74
N GLY A 147 26.75 4.80 -78.39
CA GLY A 147 28.16 4.76 -78.83
C GLY A 147 28.95 3.50 -78.40
N ASP A 148 29.50 2.79 -79.37
CA ASP A 148 30.49 1.68 -79.32
C ASP A 148 30.14 0.34 -78.66
N GLY A 149 29.24 0.27 -77.68
CA GLY A 149 28.93 -1.01 -77.04
C GLY A 149 28.25 -2.03 -77.96
N ILE A 150 27.29 -1.56 -78.77
CA ILE A 150 26.46 -2.41 -79.63
C ILE A 150 27.22 -2.83 -80.90
N GLU A 151 28.06 -1.96 -81.48
CA GLU A 151 28.84 -2.30 -82.68
C GLU A 151 29.89 -3.37 -82.39
N SER A 152 30.55 -3.33 -81.22
CA SER A 152 31.51 -4.36 -80.82
C SER A 152 30.83 -5.73 -80.65
N ALA A 153 29.62 -5.75 -80.08
CA ALA A 153 28.83 -6.97 -79.91
C ALA A 153 28.36 -7.53 -81.27
N LEU A 154 27.98 -6.66 -82.21
CA LEU A 154 27.53 -7.08 -83.54
C LEU A 154 28.68 -7.61 -84.40
N LYS A 155 29.86 -6.95 -84.37
CA LYS A 155 31.08 -7.41 -85.02
C LYS A 155 31.56 -8.76 -84.50
N SER A 156 31.59 -8.90 -83.17
CA SER A 156 31.92 -10.17 -82.53
C SER A 156 30.93 -11.30 -82.88
N ALA A 157 29.65 -10.98 -83.09
CA ALA A 157 28.64 -11.96 -83.46
C ALA A 157 28.67 -12.33 -84.95
N LEU A 158 29.03 -11.38 -85.84
CA LEU A 158 29.17 -11.64 -87.28
C LEU A 158 30.58 -12.11 -87.69
N GLY A 159 31.56 -12.07 -86.79
CA GLY A 159 32.94 -12.49 -87.06
C GLY A 159 33.71 -11.56 -88.02
N ILE A 160 33.41 -10.26 -87.98
CA ILE A 160 34.06 -9.20 -88.77
C ILE A 160 34.58 -8.05 -87.89
#